data_AF-A0A8T0F8L5-F1
#
_entry.id   AF-A0A8T0F8L5-F1
#
_cell.length_a   1.000
_cell.length_b   1.000
_cell.length_c   1.000
_cell.angle_alpha   90.00
_cell.angle_beta   90.00
_cell.angle_gamma   90.00
#
_symmetry.space_group_name_H-M   'P 1'
#
loop_
_entity.id
_entity.type
_entity.pdbx_description
1 polymer ?
#
loop_
_entity_poly.entity_id
_entity_poly.type
_entity_poly.pdbx_seq_one_letter_code
_entity_poly.pdbx_strand_id
1 'polypeptide(L)'
;MGKLRVFEIVFDNGKSVYNPSELVNGKCIVDLRGDMKMKTLRILMRGVAKVHWTESRSTGNRLGAYTEHYNAEIEYFLKRQVLFGSGK
;
A
#
# COMPACT_ATOMS: atom_id res chain seq x y z
N MET A 1 -25.45 -1.68 -3.89
CA MET A 1 -24.40 -1.22 -4.86
C MET A 1 -25.06 -0.24 -5.84
N GLY A 2 -25.41 0.95 -5.36
CA GLY A 2 -26.26 1.91 -6.08
C GLY A 2 -25.42 2.97 -6.78
N LYS A 3 -25.74 3.25 -8.05
CA LYS A 3 -25.18 4.28 -8.94
C LYS A 3 -23.67 4.17 -9.28
N LEU A 4 -22.81 3.63 -8.44
CA LEU A 4 -21.39 3.44 -8.76
C LEU A 4 -21.19 2.34 -9.81
N ARG A 5 -20.55 2.68 -10.94
CA ARG A 5 -20.22 1.77 -12.03
C ARG A 5 -18.74 1.38 -12.04
N VAL A 6 -17.85 2.36 -11.87
CA VAL A 6 -16.39 2.13 -11.82
C VAL A 6 -15.81 2.86 -10.61
N PHE A 7 -14.90 2.19 -9.91
CA PHE A 7 -14.06 2.81 -8.90
C PHE A 7 -12.69 2.15 -8.88
N GLU A 8 -11.71 2.77 -9.54
CA GLU A 8 -10.38 2.19 -9.72
C GLU A 8 -9.28 3.25 -9.72
N ILE A 9 -8.03 2.80 -9.51
CA ILE A 9 -6.82 3.60 -9.67
C ILE A 9 -6.13 3.11 -10.93
N VAL A 10 -5.81 4.03 -11.85
CA VAL A 10 -5.10 3.74 -13.09
C VAL A 10 -3.80 4.53 -13.08
N PHE A 11 -2.67 3.83 -13.16
CA PHE A 11 -1.37 4.45 -13.35
C PHE A 11 -1.16 4.85 -14.81
N ASP A 12 -0.46 5.96 -15.04
CA ASP A 12 -0.18 6.43 -16.38
C ASP A 12 0.75 5.46 -17.13
N ASN A 13 0.56 5.37 -18.45
CA ASN A 13 1.37 4.57 -19.38
C ASN A 13 1.43 3.05 -19.07
N GLY A 14 0.53 2.54 -18.21
CA GLY A 14 0.54 1.13 -17.81
C GLY A 14 1.81 0.72 -17.04
N LYS A 15 2.58 1.68 -16.51
CA LYS A 15 3.83 1.42 -15.82
C LYS A 15 3.55 0.78 -14.45
N SER A 16 4.17 -0.37 -14.21
CA SER A 16 3.99 -1.17 -12.99
C SER A 16 5.21 -1.20 -12.07
N VAL A 17 6.37 -0.78 -12.55
CA VAL A 17 7.64 -0.78 -11.80
C VAL A 17 8.18 0.64 -11.73
N TYR A 18 8.52 1.10 -10.53
CA TYR A 18 9.09 2.42 -10.29
C TYR A 18 10.38 2.31 -9.49
N ASN A 19 11.34 3.18 -9.79
CA ASN A 19 12.61 3.30 -9.08
C ASN A 19 12.60 4.50 -8.11
N PRO A 20 13.55 4.57 -7.16
CA PRO A 20 13.71 5.76 -6.33
C PRO A 20 13.79 7.03 -7.18
N SER A 21 13.14 8.10 -6.71
CA SER A 21 13.02 9.41 -7.38
C SER A 21 12.16 9.44 -8.64
N GLU A 22 11.63 8.31 -9.12
CA GLU A 22 10.67 8.33 -10.22
C GLU A 22 9.30 8.85 -9.75
N LEU A 23 8.66 9.61 -10.64
CA LEU A 23 7.32 10.13 -10.39
C LEU A 23 6.28 9.04 -10.64
N VAL A 24 5.49 8.73 -9.61
CA VAL A 24 4.31 7.87 -9.70
C VAL A 24 3.09 8.73 -10.03
N ASN A 25 2.58 8.60 -11.25
CA ASN A 25 1.42 9.35 -11.74
C ASN A 25 0.27 8.43 -12.13
N GLY A 26 -0.94 8.97 -12.05
CA GLY A 26 -2.16 8.26 -12.41
C GLY A 26 -3.41 9.04 -12.02
N LYS A 27 -4.54 8.34 -12.07
CA LYS A 27 -5.87 8.89 -11.79
C LYS A 27 -6.72 7.90 -11.02
N CYS A 28 -7.65 8.43 -10.24
CA CYS A 28 -8.76 7.65 -9.68
C CYS A 28 -9.99 7.86 -10.56
N ILE A 29 -10.48 6.79 -11.17
CA ILE A 29 -11.67 6.83 -12.03
C ILE A 29 -12.89 6.50 -11.17
N VAL A 30 -13.87 7.40 -11.17
CA VAL A 30 -15.18 7.21 -10.55
C VAL A 30 -16.24 7.40 -11.64
N ASP A 31 -16.84 6.30 -12.10
CA ASP A 31 -17.96 6.32 -13.06
C ASP A 31 -19.27 6.07 -12.32
N LEU A 32 -20.27 6.92 -12.57
CA LEU A 32 -21.58 6.88 -11.92
C LEU A 32 -22.68 6.78 -12.97
N ARG A 33 -23.66 5.90 -12.76
CA ARG A 33 -24.88 5.76 -13.60
C ARG A 33 -25.89 6.90 -13.39
N GLY A 34 -25.56 7.88 -12.55
CA GLY A 34 -26.40 9.03 -12.20
C GLY A 34 -25.88 9.72 -10.95
N ASP A 35 -26.46 10.87 -10.63
CA ASP A 35 -25.93 11.77 -9.60
C ASP A 35 -25.79 11.10 -8.24
N MET A 36 -24.62 11.25 -7.63
CA MET A 36 -24.29 10.80 -6.29
C MET A 36 -23.69 11.95 -5.49
N LYS A 37 -24.24 12.20 -4.30
CA LYS A 37 -23.60 13.12 -3.34
C LYS A 37 -22.37 12.43 -2.75
N MET A 38 -21.18 12.98 -2.99
CA MET A 38 -19.92 12.48 -2.45
C MET A 38 -19.37 13.51 -1.45
N LYS A 39 -18.98 13.06 -0.25
CA LYS A 39 -18.40 13.96 0.77
C LYS A 39 -16.92 14.25 0.50
N THR A 40 -16.14 13.19 0.30
CA THR A 40 -14.71 13.27 0.03
C THR A 40 -14.24 12.03 -0.73
N LEU A 41 -13.31 12.21 -1.67
CA LEU A 41 -12.48 11.15 -2.25
C LEU A 41 -11.05 11.35 -1.78
N ARG A 42 -10.42 10.31 -1.23
CA ARG A 42 -9.05 10.36 -0.71
C ARG A 42 -8.24 9.20 -1.27
N ILE A 43 -6.95 9.42 -1.43
CA ILE A 43 -5.97 8.39 -1.73
C ILE A 43 -4.94 8.31 -0.61
N LEU A 44 -4.55 7.08 -0.28
CA LEU A 44 -3.47 6.75 0.61
C LEU A 44 -2.43 5.96 -0.18
N MET A 45 -1.20 6.46 -0.22
CA MET A 45 -0.07 5.75 -0.81
C MET A 45 0.89 5.40 0.33
N ARG A 46 1.30 4.14 0.40
CA ARG A 46 2.14 3.61 1.47
C ARG A 46 3.20 2.70 0.85
N GLY A 47 4.47 2.97 1.14
CA GLY A 47 5.60 2.12 0.75
C GLY A 47 6.20 1.47 1.98
N VAL A 48 6.23 0.13 2.03
CA VAL A 48 6.67 -0.64 3.20
C VAL A 48 7.55 -1.80 2.76
N ALA A 49 8.69 -1.98 3.43
CA ALA A 49 9.44 -3.22 3.41
C ALA A 49 9.02 -4.09 4.58
N LYS A 50 8.71 -5.35 4.31
CA LYS A 50 8.53 -6.40 5.31
C LYS A 50 9.56 -7.46 5.07
N VAL A 51 10.30 -7.84 6.10
CA VAL A 51 11.36 -8.84 6.02
C VAL A 51 11.12 -9.94 7.05
N HIS A 52 11.56 -11.13 6.70
CA HIS A 52 11.58 -12.30 7.55
C HIS A 52 12.96 -12.94 7.44
N TRP A 53 13.53 -13.36 8.57
CA TRP A 53 14.77 -14.12 8.59
C TRP A 53 14.77 -15.14 9.72
N THR A 54 15.69 -16.08 9.64
CA THR A 54 15.86 -17.12 10.65
C THR A 54 17.28 -17.14 11.17
N GLU A 55 17.45 -17.39 12.46
CA GLU A 55 18.77 -17.59 13.07
C GLU A 55 18.82 -18.97 13.70
N SER A 56 19.84 -19.76 13.35
CA SER A 56 20.09 -21.04 14.02
C SER A 56 20.76 -20.78 15.36
N ARG A 57 20.16 -21.31 16.43
CA ARG A 57 20.71 -21.26 17.79
C ARG A 57 21.15 -22.65 18.22
N SER A 58 22.32 -22.74 18.83
CA SER A 58 22.81 -23.94 19.49
C SER A 58 23.04 -23.63 20.96
N THR A 59 22.24 -24.25 21.84
CA THR A 59 22.31 -24.02 23.29
C THR A 59 23.14 -25.11 23.97
N GLY A 60 24.36 -25.36 23.45
CA GLY A 60 25.29 -26.36 23.99
C GLY A 60 24.69 -27.75 24.23
N ASN A 61 25.36 -28.56 25.06
CA ASN A 61 25.07 -29.99 25.26
C ASN A 61 23.72 -30.33 25.93
N ARG A 62 22.86 -29.37 26.29
CA ARG A 62 21.64 -29.64 27.09
C ARG A 62 20.31 -29.43 26.39
N LEU A 63 20.21 -28.62 25.33
CA LEU A 63 18.90 -28.16 24.81
C LEU A 63 18.70 -28.32 23.29
N GLY A 64 19.63 -28.94 22.57
CA GLY A 64 19.50 -29.16 21.12
C GLY A 64 19.63 -27.88 20.29
N ALA A 65 19.81 -28.03 18.97
CA ALA A 65 19.79 -26.90 18.05
C ALA A 65 18.34 -26.56 17.67
N TYR A 66 18.00 -25.27 17.62
CA TYR A 66 16.68 -24.81 17.19
C TYR A 66 16.81 -23.60 16.27
N THR A 67 15.76 -23.31 15.51
CA THR A 67 15.69 -22.18 14.59
C THR A 67 14.77 -21.11 15.17
N GLU A 68 15.29 -19.91 15.35
CA GLU A 68 14.50 -18.74 15.72
C GLU A 68 14.03 -18.02 14.46
N HIS A 69 12.80 -17.51 14.48
CA HIS A 69 12.20 -16.77 13.38
C HIS A 69 12.00 -15.32 13.79
N TYR A 70 12.44 -14.40 12.94
CA TYR A 70 12.34 -12.96 13.15
C TYR A 70 11.61 -12.30 11.99
N ASN A 71 10.95 -11.20 12.29
CA ASN A 71 10.29 -10.35 11.30
C ASN A 71 10.59 -8.89 11.61
N ALA A 72 10.70 -8.05 10.58
CA ALA A 72 10.76 -6.60 10.75
C ALA A 72 9.97 -5.89 9.64
N GLU A 73 9.48 -4.69 9.95
CA GLU A 73 8.74 -3.83 9.04
C GLU A 73 9.34 -2.41 9.07
N ILE A 74 9.54 -1.81 7.90
CA ILE A 74 9.98 -0.41 7.75
C ILE A 74 9.01 0.28 6.79
N GLU A 75 8.47 1.42 7.21
CA GLU A 75 7.69 2.32 6.35
C GLU A 75 8.62 3.36 5.72
N TYR A 76 8.72 3.35 4.39
CA TYR A 76 9.51 4.34 3.64
C TYR A 76 8.76 5.65 3.48
N PHE A 77 7.45 5.58 3.24
CA PHE A 77 6.60 6.76 3.14
C PHE A 77 5.13 6.43 3.39
N LEU A 78 4.40 7.46 3.84
CA LEU A 78 2.96 7.47 3.98
C LEU A 78 2.43 8.82 3.47
N LYS A 79 1.74 8.80 2.33
CA LYS A 79 1.18 10.00 1.71
C LYS A 79 -0.34 9.92 1.66
N ARG A 80 -0.99 10.93 2.22
CA ARG A 80 -2.45 11.12 2.18
C ARG A 80 -2.77 12.31 1.28
N GLN A 81 -3.74 12.14 0.38
CA GLN A 81 -4.18 13.22 -0.49
C GLN A 81 -5.69 13.18 -0.69
N VAL A 82 -6.31 14.35 -0.68
CA VAL A 82 -7.72 14.53 -1.02
C VAL A 82 -7.82 14.80 -2.51
N LEU A 83 -8.58 13.97 -3.22
CA LEU A 83 -8.81 14.10 -4.67
C LEU A 83 -10.10 14.85 -5.00
N PHE A 84 -11.10 14.78 -4.11
CA PHE A 84 -12.38 15.50 -4.26
C PHE A 84 -12.99 15.79 -2.88
N GLY A 85 -13.76 16.87 -2.75
CA GLY A 85 -14.47 17.24 -1.53
C GLY A 85 -13.57 17.90 -0.48
N SER A 86 -14.05 17.97 0.77
CA SER A 86 -13.32 18.60 1.87
C SER A 86 -12.51 17.58 2.67
N GLY A 87 -11.24 17.90 2.95
CA GLY A 87 -10.28 17.05 3.65
C GLY A 87 -10.43 16.96 5.17
N LYS A 88 -11.52 17.50 5.75
CA LYS A 88 -11.76 17.48 7.20
C LYS A 88 -11.86 16.06 7.75
#